data_AF-A0A6J4VCH5-F1
#
_entry.id   AF-A0A6J4VCH5-F1
#
_cell.length_a   1.000
_cell.length_b   1.000
_cell.length_c   1.000
_cell.angle_alpha   90.00
_cell.angle_beta   90.00
_cell.angle_gamma   90.00
#
_symmetry.space_group_name_H-M   'P 1'
#
loop_
_entity.id
_entity.type
_entity.pdbx_description
1 polymer ?
#
loop_
_entity_poly.entity_id
_entity_poly.type
_entity_poly.pdbx_seq_one_letter_code
_entity_poly.pdbx_strand_id
1 'polypeptide(L)'
;GGEWTPKLIRDADAQSPAGGASSSARDMAQWVRLQLGNGTYGGEQVISEDALAQTHQPHILSGAHPITAKSMFYGLGWQVYDDDAGRLRLGHAGAFSVGARTVVNLIPSEDLGIVVLSNAFPTGVPEAIADTFFDLVHEGEPTRDWLATWNQLFDQLAAGGTARIAQYSQPPATPSAALPNAGYLGTYTNDYVGDIEVANENGGLTLLLGPEKQAFPLTHYDRDVFLYYPVPESPNVPGVANFTAGADQQATQVVIEGLNESTFTRVSATEETP
;
A
#
# COMPACT_ATOMS: atom_id res chain seq x y z
N GLY A 1 -15.34 7.45 31.66
CA GLY A 1 -14.66 6.37 30.93
C GLY A 1 -15.34 6.24 29.60
N GLY A 2 -14.65 6.55 28.51
CA GLY A 2 -15.18 6.35 27.17
C GLY A 2 -14.88 4.93 26.72
N GLU A 3 -15.90 4.22 26.27
CA GLU A 3 -15.72 2.94 25.57
C GLU A 3 -15.04 3.24 24.23
N TRP A 4 -13.95 2.54 23.93
CA TRP A 4 -13.26 2.69 22.65
C TRP A 4 -14.17 2.16 21.54
N THR A 5 -14.36 2.94 20.48
CA THR A 5 -15.09 2.51 19.29
C THR A 5 -14.23 2.76 18.05
N PRO A 6 -14.18 1.80 17.10
CA PRO A 6 -13.43 1.99 15.87
C PRO A 6 -14.09 3.07 15.03
N LYS A 7 -13.31 4.08 14.60
CA LYS A 7 -13.80 5.15 13.72
C LYS A 7 -14.12 4.64 12.30
N LEU A 8 -13.40 3.61 11.86
CA LEU A 8 -13.55 2.97 10.56
C LEU A 8 -13.57 1.45 10.77
N ILE A 9 -14.48 0.77 10.08
CA ILE A 9 -14.51 -0.69 10.00
C ILE A 9 -14.07 -1.04 8.58
N ARG A 10 -12.98 -1.79 8.45
CA ARG A 10 -12.46 -2.26 7.18
C ARG A 10 -12.80 -3.74 7.03
N ASP A 11 -13.45 -4.09 5.93
CA ASP A 11 -13.55 -5.47 5.47
C ASP A 11 -12.34 -5.75 4.57
N ALA A 12 -11.51 -6.72 4.98
CA ALA A 12 -10.30 -7.10 4.28
C ALA A 12 -10.40 -8.50 3.64
N ASP A 13 -11.59 -9.10 3.56
CA ASP A 13 -11.77 -10.48 3.11
C ASP A 13 -11.31 -10.67 1.65
N ALA A 14 -11.64 -9.73 0.75
CA ALA A 14 -11.13 -9.76 -0.62
C ALA A 14 -9.59 -9.65 -0.70
N GLN A 15 -8.94 -9.19 0.37
CA GLN A 15 -7.49 -9.03 0.51
C GLN A 15 -6.86 -10.12 1.38
N SER A 16 -7.61 -11.16 1.80
CA SER A 16 -7.11 -12.21 2.68
C SER A 16 -5.79 -12.84 2.20
N PRO A 17 -5.60 -13.18 0.91
CA PRO A 17 -4.35 -13.78 0.44
C PRO A 17 -3.14 -12.82 0.51
N ALA A 18 -3.37 -11.50 0.48
CA ALA A 18 -2.33 -10.48 0.46
C ALA A 18 -1.99 -9.94 1.86
N GLY A 19 -2.98 -9.86 2.76
CA GLY A 19 -2.78 -9.27 4.09
C GLY A 19 -3.95 -9.37 5.06
N GLY A 20 -5.07 -9.99 4.70
CA GLY A 20 -6.24 -10.10 5.60
C GLY A 20 -6.13 -11.20 6.67
N ALA A 21 -5.06 -11.99 6.70
CA ALA A 21 -4.87 -12.99 7.75
C ALA A 21 -4.69 -12.34 9.14
N SER A 22 -5.39 -12.87 10.14
CA SER A 22 -5.31 -12.42 11.53
C SER A 22 -4.74 -13.53 12.41
N SER A 23 -3.86 -13.17 13.34
CA SER A 23 -3.17 -14.12 14.22
C SER A 23 -2.76 -13.45 15.53
N SER A 24 -2.37 -14.25 16.52
CA SER A 24 -1.78 -13.76 17.78
C SER A 24 -0.25 -13.82 17.74
N ALA A 25 0.42 -13.04 18.59
CA ALA A 25 1.87 -13.12 18.73
C ALA A 25 2.33 -14.54 19.14
N ARG A 26 1.50 -15.28 19.89
CA ARG A 26 1.78 -16.66 20.30
C ARG A 26 1.73 -17.62 19.11
N ASP A 27 0.72 -17.49 18.25
CA ASP A 27 0.57 -18.34 17.07
C ASP A 27 1.65 -18.01 16.04
N MET A 28 1.92 -16.72 15.81
CA MET A 28 3.03 -16.28 14.96
C MET A 28 4.39 -16.75 15.48
N ALA A 29 4.60 -16.84 16.79
CA ALA A 29 5.82 -17.42 17.34
C ALA A 29 5.95 -18.92 17.02
N GLN A 30 4.84 -19.67 16.99
CA GLN A 30 4.87 -21.06 16.51
C GLN A 30 5.19 -21.13 15.02
N TRP A 31 4.64 -20.23 14.21
CA TRP A 31 4.96 -20.14 12.79
C TRP A 31 6.43 -19.77 12.54
N VAL A 32 7.00 -18.84 13.30
CA VAL A 32 8.44 -18.52 13.27
C VAL A 32 9.28 -19.75 13.60
N ARG A 33 8.90 -20.52 14.62
CA ARG A 33 9.59 -21.78 14.95
C ARG A 33 9.48 -22.83 13.84
N LEU A 34 8.35 -22.90 13.15
CA LEU A 34 8.19 -23.76 11.97
C LEU A 34 9.13 -23.32 10.84
N GLN A 35 9.24 -22.01 10.59
CA GLN A 35 10.14 -21.45 9.57
C GLN A 35 11.61 -21.79 9.86
N LEU A 36 12.04 -21.59 11.10
CA LEU A 36 13.42 -21.88 11.55
C LEU A 36 13.67 -23.38 11.67
N GLY A 37 12.65 -24.17 12.03
CA GLY A 37 12.69 -25.63 12.12
C GLY A 37 12.49 -26.35 10.78
N ASN A 38 12.78 -25.68 9.66
CA ASN A 38 12.71 -26.23 8.29
C ASN A 38 11.37 -26.93 7.97
N GLY A 39 10.25 -26.37 8.44
CA GLY A 39 8.91 -26.90 8.19
C GLY A 39 8.42 -27.93 9.20
N THR A 40 9.16 -28.15 10.29
CA THR A 40 8.76 -29.06 11.38
C THR A 40 7.94 -28.32 12.43
N TYR A 41 6.80 -28.91 12.82
CA TYR A 41 5.98 -28.43 13.93
C TYR A 41 5.59 -29.61 14.83
N GLY A 42 5.83 -29.50 16.13
CA GLY A 42 5.51 -30.57 17.07
C GLY A 42 6.28 -31.88 16.84
N GLY A 43 7.39 -31.84 16.11
CA GLY A 43 8.16 -33.04 15.71
C GLY A 43 7.66 -33.71 14.43
N GLU A 44 6.64 -33.15 13.76
CA GLU A 44 6.13 -33.61 12.48
C GLU A 44 6.50 -32.65 11.35
N GLN A 45 6.88 -33.20 10.19
CA GLN A 45 7.13 -32.41 8.98
C GLN A 45 5.81 -31.99 8.35
N VAL A 46 5.43 -30.72 8.52
CA VAL A 46 4.15 -30.20 7.98
C VAL A 46 4.32 -29.43 6.67
N ILE A 47 5.52 -28.96 6.36
CA ILE A 47 5.91 -28.38 5.06
C ILE A 47 7.21 -29.02 4.63
N SER A 48 7.37 -29.45 3.37
CA SER A 48 8.65 -29.97 2.88
C SER A 48 9.78 -28.95 3.09
N GLU A 49 10.93 -29.40 3.61
CA GLU A 49 12.12 -28.57 3.79
C GLU A 49 12.57 -27.92 2.48
N ASP A 50 12.67 -28.69 1.39
CA ASP A 50 13.04 -28.16 0.07
C ASP A 50 12.05 -27.08 -0.41
N ALA A 51 10.75 -27.30 -0.23
CA ALA A 51 9.74 -26.34 -0.63
C ALA A 51 9.82 -25.03 0.20
N LEU A 52 10.08 -25.14 1.50
CA LEU A 52 10.24 -23.99 2.37
C LEU A 52 11.52 -23.21 2.05
N ALA A 53 12.63 -23.91 1.82
CA ALA A 53 13.91 -23.32 1.45
C ALA A 53 13.83 -22.51 0.15
N GLN A 54 13.00 -22.92 -0.82
CA GLN A 54 12.75 -22.13 -2.03
C GLN A 54 12.12 -20.77 -1.75
N THR A 55 11.33 -20.63 -0.67
CA THR A 55 10.71 -19.34 -0.32
C THR A 55 11.73 -18.33 0.20
N HIS A 56 12.84 -18.81 0.77
CA HIS A 56 13.90 -17.99 1.36
C HIS A 56 14.99 -17.61 0.35
N GLN A 57 14.97 -18.15 -0.86
CA GLN A 57 15.95 -17.82 -1.90
C GLN A 57 15.72 -16.41 -2.46
N PRO A 58 16.79 -15.67 -2.80
CA PRO A 58 16.67 -14.41 -3.51
C PRO A 58 16.28 -14.68 -4.97
N HIS A 59 15.09 -14.25 -5.38
CA HIS A 59 14.60 -14.44 -6.76
C HIS A 59 14.75 -13.20 -7.63
N ILE A 60 14.62 -12.00 -7.04
CA ILE A 60 14.74 -10.73 -7.77
C ILE A 60 15.42 -9.66 -6.92
N LEU A 61 16.26 -8.83 -7.54
CA LEU A 61 16.77 -7.61 -6.89
C LEU A 61 15.62 -6.63 -6.70
N SER A 62 15.27 -6.32 -5.46
CA SER A 62 14.20 -5.36 -5.10
C SER A 62 14.72 -3.97 -4.77
N GLY A 63 16.03 -3.77 -4.77
CA GLY A 63 16.68 -2.48 -4.53
C GLY A 63 17.76 -2.56 -3.46
N ALA A 64 17.89 -1.48 -2.69
CA ALA A 64 18.81 -1.41 -1.56
C ALA A 64 18.02 -1.38 -0.24
N HIS A 65 18.55 -2.01 0.79
CA HIS A 65 18.01 -1.93 2.14
C HIS A 65 18.11 -0.46 2.62
N PRO A 66 17.02 0.15 3.14
CA PRO A 66 16.94 1.60 3.36
C PRO A 66 17.93 2.14 4.41
N ILE A 67 18.47 1.27 5.26
CA ILE A 67 19.40 1.67 6.33
C ILE A 67 20.85 1.30 6.00
N THR A 68 21.08 0.10 5.49
CA THR A 68 22.44 -0.42 5.28
C THR A 68 22.95 -0.14 3.86
N ALA A 69 22.07 0.29 2.96
CA ALA A 69 22.33 0.46 1.52
C ALA A 69 22.85 -0.80 0.80
N LYS A 70 22.86 -1.96 1.49
CA LYS A 70 23.20 -3.25 0.90
C LYS A 70 22.12 -3.69 -0.07
N SER A 71 22.47 -4.57 -1.00
CA SER A 71 21.49 -5.16 -1.92
C SER A 71 20.40 -5.89 -1.13
N MET A 72 19.15 -5.62 -1.49
CA MET A 72 17.97 -6.29 -0.95
C MET A 72 17.26 -6.98 -2.09
N PHE A 73 16.97 -8.26 -1.90
CA PHE A 73 16.26 -9.11 -2.83
C PHE A 73 14.87 -9.43 -2.30
N TYR A 74 14.01 -9.93 -3.19
CA TYR A 74 12.73 -10.49 -2.81
C TYR A 74 12.67 -11.96 -3.21
N GLY A 75 12.23 -12.79 -2.27
CA GLY A 75 11.98 -14.21 -2.41
C GLY A 75 10.50 -14.51 -2.68
N LEU A 76 10.04 -15.72 -2.36
CA LEU A 76 8.60 -16.04 -2.44
C LEU A 76 7.91 -15.62 -1.15
N GLY A 77 7.61 -14.33 -1.04
CA GLY A 77 6.95 -13.74 0.14
C GLY A 77 7.90 -13.28 1.24
N TRP A 78 9.18 -13.06 0.92
CA TRP A 78 10.20 -12.60 1.86
C TRP A 78 11.06 -11.50 1.25
N GLN A 79 11.40 -10.48 2.04
CA GLN A 79 12.60 -9.68 1.81
C GLN A 79 13.81 -10.53 2.21
N VAL A 80 14.82 -10.57 1.35
CA VAL A 80 16.01 -11.41 1.50
C VAL A 80 17.23 -10.49 1.41
N TYR A 81 18.01 -10.40 2.48
CA TYR A 81 19.19 -9.52 2.54
C TYR A 81 20.20 -10.04 3.55
N ASP A 82 21.46 -9.59 3.44
CA ASP A 82 22.49 -9.89 4.44
C ASP A 82 22.56 -8.76 5.48
N ASP A 83 22.72 -9.12 6.75
CA ASP A 83 23.05 -8.15 7.79
C ASP A 83 24.52 -7.68 7.73
N ASP A 84 24.91 -6.80 8.65
CA ASP A 84 26.28 -6.25 8.69
C ASP A 84 27.36 -7.29 8.99
N ALA A 85 26.99 -8.41 9.64
CA ALA A 85 27.87 -9.56 9.88
C ALA A 85 27.91 -10.57 8.72
N GLY A 86 27.11 -10.35 7.66
CA GLY A 86 27.01 -11.25 6.51
C GLY A 86 26.10 -12.46 6.72
N ARG A 87 25.22 -12.40 7.72
CA ARG A 87 24.19 -13.43 7.97
C ARG A 87 22.94 -13.14 7.16
N LEU A 88 22.34 -14.20 6.62
CA LEU A 88 21.06 -14.12 5.94
C LEU A 88 19.96 -13.62 6.89
N ARG A 89 19.29 -12.54 6.50
CA ARG A 89 18.07 -12.03 7.10
C ARG A 89 16.89 -12.25 6.16
N LEU A 90 15.81 -12.77 6.71
CA LEU A 90 14.51 -12.86 6.05
C LEU A 90 13.53 -11.95 6.77
N GLY A 91 12.95 -11.00 6.04
CA GLY A 91 12.02 -10.02 6.60
C GLY A 91 10.69 -10.01 5.89
N HIS A 92 9.61 -9.71 6.60
CA HIS A 92 8.36 -9.28 5.98
C HIS A 92 7.61 -8.31 6.87
N ALA A 93 6.93 -7.36 6.24
CA ALA A 93 6.18 -6.31 6.90
C ALA A 93 4.74 -6.24 6.37
N GLY A 94 3.78 -5.89 7.24
CA GLY A 94 2.40 -5.56 6.86
C GLY A 94 1.92 -4.28 7.52
N ALA A 95 1.16 -3.46 6.80
CA ALA A 95 0.64 -2.20 7.31
C ALA A 95 -0.76 -1.93 6.77
N PHE A 96 -1.68 -1.59 7.66
CA PHE A 96 -2.98 -1.01 7.35
C PHE A 96 -3.14 0.30 8.11
N SER A 97 -3.47 1.37 7.40
CA SER A 97 -3.69 2.71 7.95
C SER A 97 -4.81 2.76 8.99
N VAL A 98 -5.76 1.80 8.96
CA VAL A 98 -6.80 1.64 9.99
C VAL A 98 -6.29 1.11 11.33
N GLY A 99 -4.99 0.84 11.48
CA GLY A 99 -4.37 0.56 12.78
C GLY A 99 -3.85 -0.85 12.94
N ALA A 100 -3.20 -1.42 11.92
CA ALA A 100 -2.43 -2.65 12.06
C ALA A 100 -1.05 -2.50 11.45
N ARG A 101 -0.01 -2.92 12.19
CA ARG A 101 1.37 -2.97 11.71
C ARG A 101 2.05 -4.22 12.23
N THR A 102 2.68 -4.99 11.34
CA THR A 102 3.30 -6.28 11.67
C THR A 102 4.68 -6.43 11.05
N VAL A 103 5.65 -6.91 11.81
CA VAL A 103 7.00 -7.20 11.31
C VAL A 103 7.39 -8.61 11.74
N VAL A 104 7.97 -9.38 10.83
CA VAL A 104 8.71 -10.59 11.16
C VAL A 104 10.12 -10.49 10.58
N ASN A 105 11.11 -10.87 11.36
CA ASN A 105 12.51 -10.99 10.91
C ASN A 105 13.10 -12.30 11.44
N LEU A 106 13.84 -13.01 10.60
CA LEU A 106 14.49 -14.28 10.89
C LEU A 106 15.98 -14.22 10.54
N ILE A 107 16.81 -14.90 11.32
CA ILE A 107 18.20 -15.25 11.02
C ILE A 107 18.31 -16.79 11.13
N PRO A 108 18.07 -17.53 10.03
CA PRO A 108 18.00 -18.99 10.07
C PRO A 108 19.28 -19.66 10.61
N SER A 109 20.46 -19.10 10.30
CA SER A 109 21.75 -19.64 10.77
C SER A 109 21.93 -19.64 12.29
N GLU A 110 21.05 -18.95 13.03
CA GLU A 110 21.11 -18.81 14.49
C GLU A 110 19.86 -19.35 15.20
N ASP A 111 18.93 -19.97 14.47
CA ASP A 111 17.61 -20.35 15.00
C ASP A 111 16.91 -19.17 15.71
N LEU A 112 17.12 -17.95 15.20
CA LEU A 112 16.68 -16.71 15.84
C LEU A 112 15.64 -15.99 14.98
N GLY A 113 14.56 -15.53 15.61
CA GLY A 113 13.54 -14.73 14.94
C GLY A 113 12.67 -13.95 15.90
N ILE A 114 12.09 -12.86 15.40
CA ILE A 114 11.16 -12.02 16.13
C ILE A 114 9.94 -11.70 15.27
N VAL A 115 8.77 -11.67 15.91
CA VAL A 115 7.55 -11.12 15.35
C VAL A 115 7.05 -9.99 16.26
N VAL A 116 6.69 -8.85 15.66
CA VAL A 116 6.13 -7.70 16.36
C VAL A 116 4.78 -7.35 15.73
N LEU A 117 3.73 -7.32 16.54
CA LEU A 117 2.37 -6.96 16.13
C LEU A 117 1.95 -5.70 16.88
N SER A 118 1.41 -4.72 16.16
CA SER A 118 0.92 -3.46 16.70
C SER A 118 -0.47 -3.14 16.16
N ASN A 119 -1.36 -2.73 17.05
CA ASN A 119 -2.72 -2.29 16.75
C ASN A 119 -2.82 -0.75 16.73
N ALA A 120 -1.82 -0.10 16.13
CA ALA A 120 -1.73 1.35 16.01
C ALA A 120 -1.50 1.76 14.55
N PHE A 121 -1.65 3.06 14.28
CA PHE A 121 -1.30 3.62 12.98
C PHE A 121 0.14 3.23 12.59
N PRO A 122 0.41 2.86 11.33
CA PRO A 122 1.74 2.47 10.89
C PRO A 122 2.80 3.54 11.18
N THR A 123 3.80 3.15 11.98
CA THR A 123 5.03 3.92 12.27
C THR A 123 6.21 2.97 12.21
N GLY A 124 7.43 3.49 12.40
CA GLY A 124 8.65 2.70 12.46
C GLY A 124 8.84 1.90 13.76
N VAL A 125 7.87 1.93 14.68
CA VAL A 125 7.99 1.29 16.00
C VAL A 125 8.24 -0.23 15.89
N PRO A 126 7.49 -1.01 15.09
CA PRO A 126 7.70 -2.46 15.05
C PRO A 126 9.07 -2.87 14.50
N GLU A 127 9.57 -2.17 13.49
CA GLU A 127 10.93 -2.36 12.98
C GLU A 127 11.98 -1.99 14.02
N ALA A 128 11.78 -0.86 14.70
CA ALA A 128 12.70 -0.42 15.74
C ALA A 128 12.79 -1.43 16.89
N ILE A 129 11.67 -2.04 17.29
CA ILE A 129 11.65 -3.13 18.28
C ILE A 129 12.43 -4.34 17.75
N ALA A 130 12.23 -4.71 16.49
CA ALA A 130 12.92 -5.85 15.89
C ALA A 130 14.44 -5.65 15.81
N ASP A 131 14.91 -4.51 15.34
CA ASP A 131 16.36 -4.23 15.25
C ASP A 131 16.98 -4.05 16.63
N THR A 132 16.29 -3.39 17.57
CA THR A 132 16.75 -3.31 18.97
C THR A 132 16.86 -4.70 19.61
N PHE A 133 15.95 -5.62 19.29
CA PHE A 133 16.05 -7.00 19.77
C PHE A 133 17.31 -7.71 19.24
N PHE A 134 17.63 -7.58 17.95
CA PHE A 134 18.83 -8.19 17.40
C PHE A 134 20.11 -7.58 18.00
N ASP A 135 20.16 -6.26 18.17
CA ASP A 135 21.27 -5.60 18.85
C ASP A 135 21.46 -6.10 20.29
N LEU A 136 20.37 -6.26 21.05
CA LEU A 136 20.45 -6.81 22.41
C LEU A 136 20.96 -8.26 22.44
N VAL A 137 20.63 -9.07 21.44
CA VAL A 137 21.09 -10.46 21.35
C VAL A 137 22.54 -10.56 20.91
N HIS A 138 22.98 -9.73 19.94
CA HIS A 138 24.31 -9.81 19.34
C HIS A 138 25.36 -8.97 20.04
N GLU A 139 24.99 -7.76 20.47
CA GLU A 139 25.90 -6.75 21.02
C GLU A 139 25.67 -6.53 22.53
N GLY A 140 24.53 -6.98 23.07
CA GLY A 140 24.17 -6.81 24.48
C GLY A 140 23.57 -5.45 24.83
N GLU A 141 23.55 -4.51 23.90
CA GLU A 141 22.96 -3.18 24.03
C GLU A 141 22.50 -2.64 22.66
N PRO A 142 21.51 -1.70 22.61
CA PRO A 142 21.14 -1.06 21.35
C PRO A 142 22.32 -0.27 20.77
N THR A 143 22.65 -0.51 19.50
CA THR A 143 23.76 0.15 18.80
C THR A 143 23.43 1.56 18.34
N ARG A 144 22.13 1.89 18.22
CA ARG A 144 21.62 3.22 17.85
C ARG A 144 20.17 3.41 18.29
N ASP A 145 19.67 4.63 18.13
CA ASP A 145 18.23 4.91 18.22
C ASP A 145 17.51 4.43 16.95
N TRP A 146 17.09 3.17 16.98
CA TRP A 146 16.32 2.57 15.89
C TRP A 146 14.96 3.22 15.70
N LEU A 147 14.34 3.72 16.77
CA LEU A 147 13.02 4.35 16.67
C LEU A 147 13.09 5.65 15.88
N ALA A 148 14.05 6.51 16.20
CA ALA A 148 14.29 7.74 15.43
C ALA A 148 14.61 7.42 13.97
N THR A 149 15.47 6.42 13.73
CA THR A 149 15.88 6.00 12.38
C THR A 149 14.69 5.54 11.54
N TRP A 150 13.88 4.61 12.06
CA TRP A 150 12.74 4.08 11.34
C TRP A 150 11.62 5.11 11.20
N ASN A 151 11.34 5.93 12.21
CA ASN A 151 10.32 6.98 12.07
C ASN A 151 10.69 7.99 10.98
N GLN A 152 11.96 8.37 10.84
CA GLN A 152 12.39 9.24 9.74
C GLN A 152 12.08 8.62 8.37
N LEU A 153 12.29 7.31 8.20
CA LEU A 153 11.95 6.61 6.96
C LEU A 153 10.43 6.60 6.70
N PHE A 154 9.62 6.36 7.74
CA PHE A 154 8.17 6.41 7.62
C PHE A 154 7.65 7.82 7.30
N ASP A 155 8.24 8.86 7.88
CA ASP A 155 7.90 10.25 7.58
C ASP A 155 8.20 10.58 6.11
N GLN A 156 9.29 10.05 5.56
CA GLN A 156 9.61 10.17 4.13
C GLN A 156 8.59 9.45 3.24
N LEU A 157 8.16 8.25 3.62
CA LEU A 157 7.10 7.52 2.90
C LEU A 157 5.77 8.26 2.93
N ALA A 158 5.43 8.89 4.06
CA ALA A 158 4.23 9.70 4.21
C ALA A 158 4.30 11.03 3.44
N ALA A 159 5.51 11.52 3.10
CA ALA A 159 5.70 12.81 2.46
C ALA A 159 4.97 12.94 1.11
N GLY A 160 4.80 11.85 0.36
CA GLY A 160 4.05 11.87 -0.91
C GLY A 160 2.58 12.27 -0.74
N GLY A 161 1.91 11.73 0.29
CA GLY A 161 0.55 12.11 0.64
C GLY A 161 0.46 13.57 1.09
N THR A 162 1.40 14.01 1.93
CA THR A 162 1.50 15.40 2.39
C THR A 162 1.74 16.38 1.25
N ALA A 163 2.60 16.03 0.29
CA ALA A 163 2.87 16.85 -0.89
C ALA A 163 1.61 17.01 -1.76
N ARG A 164 0.85 15.91 -1.96
CA ARG A 164 -0.40 15.97 -2.71
C ARG A 164 -1.48 16.80 -2.00
N ILE A 165 -1.59 16.68 -0.67
CA ILE A 165 -2.44 17.57 0.13
C ILE A 165 -2.02 19.03 -0.08
N ALA A 166 -0.73 19.33 0.06
CA ALA A 166 -0.22 20.69 -0.09
C ALA A 166 -0.53 21.26 -1.49
N GLN A 167 -0.31 20.46 -2.55
CA GLN A 167 -0.55 20.84 -3.94
C GLN A 167 -2.01 21.22 -4.22
N TYR A 168 -2.97 20.48 -3.66
CA TYR A 168 -4.39 20.62 -3.99
C TYR A 168 -5.23 21.26 -2.87
N SER A 169 -4.63 21.63 -1.73
CA SER A 169 -5.31 22.34 -0.64
C SER A 169 -5.54 23.84 -0.91
N GLN A 170 -4.88 24.40 -1.92
CA GLN A 170 -4.95 25.81 -2.29
C GLN A 170 -5.43 25.95 -3.74
N PRO A 171 -6.75 25.98 -4.00
CA PRO A 171 -7.26 26.17 -5.35
C PRO A 171 -6.81 27.52 -5.91
N PRO A 172 -6.70 27.66 -7.25
CA PRO A 172 -6.38 28.94 -7.87
C PRO A 172 -7.35 30.04 -7.42
N ALA A 173 -6.85 31.25 -7.20
CA ALA A 173 -7.67 32.38 -6.75
C ALA A 173 -8.80 32.75 -7.75
N THR A 174 -8.63 32.38 -9.01
CA THR A 174 -9.64 32.56 -10.07
C THR A 174 -9.59 31.32 -10.95
N PRO A 175 -10.29 30.22 -10.57
CA PRO A 175 -10.29 29.02 -11.36
C PRO A 175 -10.95 29.30 -12.71
N SER A 176 -10.34 28.79 -13.77
CA SER A 176 -10.93 28.79 -15.10
C SER A 176 -12.13 27.84 -15.11
N ALA A 177 -13.16 28.21 -15.86
CA ALA A 177 -14.36 27.38 -15.97
C ALA A 177 -14.04 25.99 -16.58
N ALA A 178 -14.69 24.97 -16.04
CA ALA A 178 -14.80 23.66 -16.67
C ALA A 178 -15.67 23.72 -17.94
N LEU A 179 -15.60 22.67 -18.76
CA LEU A 179 -16.65 22.38 -19.74
C LEU A 179 -18.01 22.20 -19.03
N PRO A 180 -19.12 22.33 -19.76
CA PRO A 180 -20.41 21.86 -19.25
C PRO A 180 -20.32 20.37 -18.85
N ASN A 181 -20.98 19.96 -17.76
CA ASN A 181 -20.91 18.58 -17.25
C ASN A 181 -21.09 17.51 -18.34
N ALA A 182 -22.00 17.74 -19.30
CA ALA A 182 -22.25 16.85 -20.43
C ALA A 182 -20.99 16.50 -21.24
N GLY A 183 -20.01 17.39 -21.29
CA GLY A 183 -18.73 17.18 -21.97
C GLY A 183 -17.86 16.11 -21.31
N TYR A 184 -18.07 15.78 -20.04
CA TYR A 184 -17.29 14.78 -19.32
C TYR A 184 -17.97 13.42 -19.25
N LEU A 185 -19.30 13.35 -19.45
CA LEU A 185 -20.07 12.12 -19.26
C LEU A 185 -19.68 11.04 -20.26
N GLY A 186 -19.59 9.79 -19.81
CA GLY A 186 -19.36 8.62 -20.65
C GLY A 186 -18.37 7.63 -20.06
N THR A 187 -18.13 6.57 -20.82
CA THR A 187 -17.16 5.52 -20.49
C THR A 187 -15.80 5.87 -21.06
N TYR A 188 -14.74 5.66 -20.28
CA TYR A 188 -13.36 5.78 -20.69
C TYR A 188 -12.65 4.45 -20.41
N THR A 189 -11.85 3.97 -21.36
CA THR A 189 -11.22 2.65 -21.31
C THR A 189 -9.71 2.74 -21.19
N ASN A 190 -9.13 1.77 -20.48
CA ASN A 190 -7.69 1.53 -20.38
C ASN A 190 -7.45 0.01 -20.34
N ASP A 191 -6.62 -0.50 -21.25
CA ASP A 191 -6.40 -1.95 -21.41
C ASP A 191 -5.84 -2.65 -20.16
N TYR A 192 -5.15 -1.92 -19.28
CA TYR A 192 -4.54 -2.46 -18.07
C TYR A 192 -5.47 -2.37 -16.86
N VAL A 193 -6.09 -1.21 -16.66
CA VAL A 193 -6.92 -0.93 -15.47
C VAL A 193 -8.37 -1.36 -15.66
N GLY A 194 -8.86 -1.38 -16.90
CA GLY A 194 -10.26 -1.57 -17.25
C GLY A 194 -11.01 -0.26 -17.46
N ASP A 195 -12.33 -0.36 -17.60
CA ASP A 195 -13.18 0.78 -17.87
C ASP A 195 -13.50 1.59 -16.61
N ILE A 196 -13.67 2.90 -16.80
CA ILE A 196 -14.23 3.83 -15.83
C ILE A 196 -15.40 4.58 -16.46
N GLU A 197 -16.33 5.03 -15.63
CA GLU A 197 -17.49 5.80 -16.09
C GLU A 197 -17.54 7.14 -15.35
N VAL A 198 -17.85 8.20 -16.09
CA VAL A 198 -18.18 9.51 -15.52
C VAL A 198 -19.67 9.74 -15.72
N ALA A 199 -20.39 9.80 -14.61
CA ALA A 199 -21.84 9.93 -14.58
C ALA A 199 -22.26 11.29 -13.98
N ASN A 200 -23.50 11.69 -14.27
CA ASN A 200 -24.14 12.81 -13.60
C ASN A 200 -25.00 12.27 -12.46
N GLU A 201 -24.57 12.50 -11.22
CA GLU A 201 -25.30 12.11 -10.03
C GLU A 201 -25.49 13.32 -9.12
N ASN A 202 -26.69 13.50 -8.57
CA ASN A 202 -27.02 14.60 -7.67
C ASN A 202 -26.70 16.01 -8.23
N GLY A 203 -26.70 16.16 -9.55
CA GLY A 203 -26.40 17.43 -10.23
C GLY A 203 -24.90 17.74 -10.39
N GLY A 204 -24.02 16.81 -10.01
CA GLY A 204 -22.57 16.91 -10.17
C GLY A 204 -21.98 15.74 -10.96
N LEU A 205 -20.68 15.83 -11.26
CA LEU A 205 -19.94 14.74 -11.88
C LEU A 205 -19.55 13.72 -10.80
N THR A 206 -19.66 12.44 -11.13
CA THR A 206 -19.23 11.32 -10.28
C THR A 206 -18.39 10.35 -11.10
N LEU A 207 -17.23 9.99 -10.58
CA LEU A 207 -16.36 8.97 -11.12
C LEU A 207 -16.76 7.61 -10.56
N LEU A 208 -17.08 6.67 -11.43
CA LEU A 208 -17.41 5.29 -11.10
C LEU A 208 -16.22 4.40 -11.47
N LEU A 209 -15.63 3.74 -10.47
CA LEU A 209 -14.45 2.89 -10.65
C LEU A 209 -14.77 1.42 -10.43
N GLY A 210 -14.18 0.57 -11.27
CA GLY A 210 -14.22 -0.88 -11.13
C GLY A 210 -15.58 -1.52 -11.47
N PRO A 211 -15.66 -2.85 -11.44
CA PRO A 211 -16.85 -3.59 -11.86
C PRO A 211 -18.09 -3.33 -10.99
N GLU A 212 -17.89 -2.98 -9.71
CA GLU A 212 -18.97 -2.62 -8.79
C GLU A 212 -19.41 -1.15 -8.91
N LYS A 213 -18.78 -0.38 -9.81
CA LYS A 213 -19.03 1.05 -10.03
C LYS A 213 -18.98 1.86 -8.72
N GLN A 214 -17.89 1.70 -7.97
CA GLN A 214 -17.70 2.46 -6.75
C GLN A 214 -17.70 3.95 -7.05
N ALA A 215 -18.60 4.69 -6.41
CA ALA A 215 -18.89 6.08 -6.74
C ALA A 215 -18.02 7.08 -5.94
N PHE A 216 -17.38 7.98 -6.67
CA PHE A 216 -16.55 9.05 -6.11
C PHE A 216 -16.98 10.40 -6.69
N PRO A 217 -17.65 11.26 -5.90
CA PRO A 217 -18.02 12.59 -6.36
C PRO A 217 -16.80 13.41 -6.78
N LEU A 218 -16.90 14.08 -7.93
CA LEU A 218 -15.85 14.92 -8.48
C LEU A 218 -16.08 16.38 -8.09
N THR A 219 -15.08 17.00 -7.47
CA THR A 219 -15.08 18.42 -7.09
C THR A 219 -14.21 19.20 -8.07
N HIS A 220 -14.77 20.21 -8.73
CA HIS A 220 -14.02 21.06 -9.67
C HIS A 220 -12.86 21.77 -8.97
N TYR A 221 -11.68 21.74 -9.59
CA TYR A 221 -10.48 22.41 -9.09
C TYR A 221 -10.09 23.60 -9.98
N ASP A 222 -9.76 23.33 -11.25
CA ASP A 222 -9.42 24.35 -12.25
C ASP A 222 -9.54 23.73 -13.65
N ARG A 223 -10.11 24.47 -14.61
CA ARG A 223 -10.37 23.97 -15.98
C ARG A 223 -11.01 22.57 -15.95
N ASP A 224 -10.35 21.61 -16.57
CA ASP A 224 -10.73 20.22 -16.74
C ASP A 224 -10.13 19.30 -15.66
N VAL A 225 -9.71 19.87 -14.52
CA VAL A 225 -9.16 19.14 -13.38
C VAL A 225 -10.20 19.06 -12.26
N PHE A 226 -10.42 17.84 -11.78
CA PHE A 226 -11.35 17.52 -10.70
C PHE A 226 -10.67 16.66 -9.64
N LEU A 227 -11.06 16.87 -8.39
CA LEU A 227 -10.60 16.08 -7.25
C LEU A 227 -11.67 15.09 -6.81
N TYR A 228 -11.25 13.92 -6.35
CA TYR A 228 -12.09 12.95 -5.66
C TYR A 228 -11.33 12.39 -4.45
N TYR A 229 -12.00 11.77 -3.49
CA TYR A 229 -11.38 11.31 -2.24
C TYR A 229 -11.61 9.81 -2.04
N PRO A 230 -10.73 8.95 -2.58
CA PRO A 230 -11.03 7.53 -2.69
C PRO A 230 -10.76 6.70 -1.43
N VAL A 231 -9.98 7.22 -0.49
CA VAL A 231 -9.47 6.46 0.65
C VAL A 231 -10.09 7.01 1.94
N PRO A 232 -11.07 6.31 2.56
CA PRO A 232 -11.68 6.73 3.82
C PRO A 232 -10.68 6.89 4.96
N GLU A 233 -9.59 6.11 4.94
CA GLU A 233 -8.51 6.19 5.93
C GLU A 233 -7.66 7.47 5.82
N SER A 234 -7.63 8.07 4.63
CA SER A 234 -6.86 9.28 4.31
C SER A 234 -7.78 10.30 3.64
N PRO A 235 -8.84 10.77 4.33
CA PRO A 235 -9.96 11.49 3.70
C PRO A 235 -9.57 12.87 3.14
N ASN A 236 -8.39 13.38 3.50
CA ASN A 236 -7.88 14.66 3.02
C ASN A 236 -6.91 14.52 1.83
N VAL A 237 -6.48 13.31 1.48
CA VAL A 237 -5.59 13.07 0.34
C VAL A 237 -6.46 12.95 -0.92
N PRO A 238 -6.39 13.90 -1.86
CA PRO A 238 -7.20 13.82 -3.07
C PRO A 238 -6.59 12.81 -4.04
N GLY A 239 -7.45 12.12 -4.78
CA GLY A 239 -7.18 11.67 -6.14
C GLY A 239 -7.52 12.78 -7.14
N VAL A 240 -6.91 12.71 -8.32
CA VAL A 240 -7.04 13.74 -9.37
C VAL A 240 -7.49 13.08 -10.66
N ALA A 241 -8.55 13.64 -11.25
CA ALA A 241 -9.02 13.33 -12.58
C ALA A 241 -8.76 14.56 -13.48
N ASN A 242 -7.86 14.40 -14.45
CA ASN A 242 -7.48 15.47 -15.38
C ASN A 242 -7.98 15.12 -16.78
N PHE A 243 -9.00 15.83 -17.25
CA PHE A 243 -9.63 15.59 -18.54
C PHE A 243 -8.93 16.38 -19.65
N THR A 244 -8.83 15.76 -20.82
CA THR A 244 -8.40 16.45 -22.05
C THR A 244 -9.62 16.86 -22.85
N ALA A 245 -9.91 18.16 -22.92
CA ALA A 245 -11.01 18.71 -23.71
C ALA A 245 -10.74 18.60 -25.22
N GLY A 246 -11.71 18.07 -25.96
CA GLY A 246 -11.78 18.09 -27.41
C GLY A 246 -12.37 19.40 -27.96
N ALA A 247 -12.21 19.63 -29.26
CA ALA A 247 -12.68 20.83 -29.94
C ALA A 247 -14.22 20.98 -29.96
N ASP A 248 -14.94 19.89 -29.71
CA ASP A 248 -16.40 19.77 -29.68
C ASP A 248 -16.99 19.96 -28.27
N GLN A 249 -16.18 20.40 -27.30
CA GLN A 249 -16.54 20.47 -25.88
C GLN A 249 -16.85 19.09 -25.27
N GLN A 250 -16.26 18.02 -25.81
CA GLN A 250 -16.25 16.70 -25.18
C GLN A 250 -14.85 16.31 -24.75
N ALA A 251 -14.69 15.76 -23.55
CA ALA A 251 -13.42 15.27 -23.08
C ALA A 251 -13.04 13.98 -23.81
N THR A 252 -11.93 13.95 -24.53
CA THR A 252 -11.50 12.76 -25.30
C THR A 252 -10.76 11.74 -24.44
N GLN A 253 -10.15 12.21 -23.34
CA GLN A 253 -9.36 11.40 -22.42
C GLN A 253 -9.51 11.90 -20.99
N VAL A 254 -9.19 11.04 -20.03
CA VAL A 254 -8.98 11.40 -18.63
C VAL A 254 -7.75 10.68 -18.08
N VAL A 255 -6.90 11.42 -17.38
CA VAL A 255 -5.79 10.87 -16.61
C VAL A 255 -6.23 10.76 -15.15
N ILE A 256 -6.12 9.57 -14.58
CA ILE A 256 -6.36 9.34 -13.15
C ILE A 256 -5.01 9.19 -12.44
N GLU A 257 -4.55 10.25 -11.77
CA GLU A 257 -3.21 10.26 -11.13
C GLU A 257 -3.04 9.13 -10.12
N GLY A 258 -4.10 8.80 -9.38
CA GLY A 258 -4.09 7.75 -8.35
C GLY A 258 -3.98 6.32 -8.91
N LEU A 259 -4.08 6.14 -10.23
CA LEU A 259 -3.97 4.86 -10.92
C LEU A 259 -2.69 4.84 -11.78
N ASN A 260 -1.55 5.22 -11.19
CA ASN A 260 -0.26 5.33 -11.87
C ASN A 260 -0.28 6.28 -13.08
N GLU A 261 -1.01 7.39 -12.96
CA GLU A 261 -1.17 8.35 -14.07
C GLU A 261 -1.74 7.69 -15.35
N SER A 262 -2.54 6.63 -15.18
CA SER A 262 -3.15 5.92 -16.31
C SER A 262 -4.07 6.85 -17.08
N THR A 263 -3.87 6.86 -18.40
CA THR A 263 -4.74 7.56 -19.35
C THR A 263 -5.85 6.64 -19.81
N PHE A 264 -7.09 7.10 -19.70
CA PHE A 264 -8.27 6.41 -20.19
C PHE A 264 -8.82 7.18 -21.39
N THR A 265 -9.15 6.47 -22.47
CA THR A 265 -9.68 7.08 -23.69
C THR A 265 -11.18 6.93 -23.76
N ARG A 266 -11.90 7.99 -24.11
CA ARG A 266 -13.35 7.95 -24.26
C ARG A 266 -13.76 6.89 -25.28
N VAL A 267 -14.69 6.02 -24.89
CA VAL A 267 -15.32 5.06 -25.80
C VAL A 267 -16.31 5.82 -26.68
N SER A 268 -16.14 5.73 -27.99
CA SER A 268 -17.07 6.33 -28.94
C SER A 268 -18.40 5.58 -28.91
N ALA A 269 -19.52 6.29 -29.07
CA ALA A 269 -20.84 5.69 -29.22
C ALA A 269 -21.00 5.01 -30.58
N THR A 270 -20.16 4.03 -30.90
CA THR A 270 -20.25 3.19 -32.10
C THR A 270 -19.56 1.87 -31.79
N GLU A 271 -20.36 0.92 -31.29
CA GLU A 271 -20.36 -0.53 -31.56
C GLU A 271 -21.06 -1.26 -30.39
N GLU A 272 -22.35 -0.97 -30.16
CA GLU A 272 -23.24 -2.06 -29.77
C GLU A 272 -23.40 -2.94 -31.00
N THR A 273 -22.53 -3.96 -31.13
CA THR A 273 -22.73 -5.01 -32.13
C THR A 273 -23.73 -6.01 -31.52
N PRO A 274 -24.81 -6.37 -32.25
CA PRO A 274 -25.93 -7.16 -31.74
C PRO A 274 -25.59 -8.61 -31.36
#